data_AF-D8T9P7-F1
#
_entry.id   AF-D8T9P7-F1
#
_cell.length_a   1.000
_cell.length_b   1.000
_cell.length_c   1.000
_cell.angle_alpha   90.00
_cell.angle_beta   90.00
_cell.angle_gamma   90.00
#
_symmetry.space_group_name_H-M   'P 1'
#
loop_
_entity.id
_entity.type
_entity.pdbx_description
1 polymer ?
#
loop_
_entity_poly.entity_id
_entity_poly.type
_entity_poly.pdbx_seq_one_letter_code
_entity_poly.pdbx_strand_id
1 'polypeptide(L)'
;IIAAGSDTSSCALLDLLNNPDVMTKLQEELGAVVANQMVTEYDFLNLPYLRAVVKETVRLHAFTPLLLPRMSTQDCVLAGYNVPKDATTIV
;
A
#
# COMPACT_ATOMS: atom_id res chain seq x y z
N ILE A 1 4.11 8.54 -13.32
CA ILE A 1 3.82 7.11 -13.07
C ILE A 1 5.05 6.35 -12.56
N ILE A 2 6.20 6.41 -13.25
CA ILE A 2 7.39 5.61 -12.87
C ILE A 2 7.90 5.95 -11.46
N ALA A 3 8.10 7.23 -11.13
CA ALA A 3 8.63 7.63 -9.81
C ALA A 3 7.78 7.11 -8.64
N ALA A 4 6.47 7.38 -8.66
CA ALA A 4 5.56 6.94 -7.60
C ALA A 4 5.51 5.40 -7.41
N GLY A 5 5.63 4.63 -8.49
CA GLY A 5 5.63 3.16 -8.44
C GLY A 5 6.98 2.57 -8.01
N SER A 6 8.09 3.18 -8.42
CA SER A 6 9.44 2.74 -8.08
C SER A 6 9.72 2.90 -6.58
N ASP A 7 9.41 4.08 -6.03
CA ASP A 7 9.66 4.33 -4.61
C ASP A 7 8.83 3.39 -3.73
N THR A 8 7.55 3.20 -4.07
CA THR A 8 6.63 2.33 -3.33
C THR A 8 7.02 0.85 -3.34
N SER A 9 7.43 0.33 -4.50
CA SER A 9 7.87 -1.07 -4.62
C SER A 9 9.21 -1.33 -3.92
N SER A 10 10.10 -0.35 -3.88
CA SER A 10 11.42 -0.51 -3.25
C SER A 10 11.35 -0.72 -1.72
N CYS A 11 10.47 -0.01 -0.98
CA CYS A 11 10.39 -0.23 0.47
C CYS A 11 9.69 -1.55 0.84
N ALA A 12 8.80 -2.07 -0.01
CA ALA A 12 8.23 -3.41 0.20
C ALA A 12 9.33 -4.49 0.22
N LEU A 13 10.31 -4.38 -0.68
CA LEU A 13 11.46 -5.29 -0.71
C LEU A 13 12.36 -5.09 0.51
N LEU A 14 12.61 -3.84 0.91
CA LEU A 14 13.41 -3.52 2.10
C LEU A 14 12.76 -4.08 3.38
N ASP A 15 11.44 -3.95 3.53
CA ASP A 15 10.71 -4.48 4.69
C ASP A 15 10.84 -5.99 4.83
N LEU A 16 10.77 -6.71 3.70
CA LEU A 16 10.97 -8.16 3.68
C LEU A 16 12.41 -8.57 4.01
N LEU A 17 13.40 -7.82 3.52
CA LEU A 17 14.81 -8.07 3.83
C LEU A 17 15.13 -7.81 5.31
N ASN A 18 14.51 -6.80 5.91
CA ASN A 18 14.70 -6.47 7.32
C ASN A 18 13.98 -7.43 8.28
N ASN A 19 12.99 -8.20 7.80
CA ASN A 19 12.18 -9.12 8.62
C ASN A 19 12.24 -10.55 8.06
N PRO A 20 13.34 -11.29 8.30
CA PRO A 20 13.54 -12.64 7.73
C PRO A 20 12.47 -13.65 8.17
N ASP A 21 11.90 -13.50 9.37
CA ASP A 21 10.80 -14.36 9.85
C ASP A 21 9.53 -14.17 9.01
N VAL A 22 9.25 -12.93 8.60
CA VAL A 22 8.10 -12.60 7.74
C VAL A 22 8.33 -13.17 6.34
N MET A 23 9.55 -13.03 5.81
CA MET A 23 9.93 -13.60 4.52
C MET A 23 9.79 -15.13 4.51
N THR A 24 10.20 -15.80 5.59
CA THR A 24 10.13 -17.27 5.70
C THR A 24 8.67 -17.74 5.66
N LYS A 25 7.79 -17.13 6.45
CA LYS A 25 6.34 -17.42 6.44
C LYS A 25 5.69 -17.16 5.08
N LEU A 26 6.14 -16.11 4.38
CA LEU A 26 5.64 -15.80 3.04
C LEU A 26 6.06 -16.87 2.03
N GLN A 27 7.30 -17.34 2.10
CA GLN A 27 7.80 -18.43 1.26
C GLN A 27 7.08 -19.76 1.56
N GLU A 28 6.74 -20.04 2.82
CA GLU A 28 5.92 -21.20 3.20
C GLU A 28 4.52 -21.13 2.59
N GLU A 29 3.84 -19.98 2.65
CA GLU A 29 2.54 -19.78 2.00
C GLU A 29 2.64 -19.98 0.47
N LEU A 30 3.64 -19.39 -0.16
CA LEU A 30 3.87 -19.51 -1.60
C LEU A 30 4.15 -20.96 -2.01
N GLY A 31 4.97 -21.67 -1.25
CA GLY A 31 5.27 -23.08 -1.48
C GLY A 31 4.04 -23.99 -1.33
N ALA A 32 3.11 -23.64 -0.43
CA ALA A 32 1.88 -24.39 -0.24
C ALA A 32 0.86 -24.18 -1.36
N VAL A 33 0.77 -22.98 -1.93
CA VAL A 33 -0.28 -22.63 -2.92
C VAL A 33 0.18 -22.82 -4.36
N VAL A 34 1.39 -22.38 -4.70
CA VAL A 34 1.88 -22.31 -6.10
C VAL A 34 2.98 -23.37 -6.36
N ALA A 35 3.55 -23.95 -5.29
CA ALA A 35 4.59 -24.97 -5.31
C ALA A 35 5.82 -24.58 -6.15
N ASN A 36 5.86 -24.95 -7.44
CA ASN A 36 6.98 -24.74 -8.36
C ASN A 36 6.63 -23.93 -9.61
N GLN A 37 5.43 -23.36 -9.69
CA GLN A 37 5.02 -22.54 -10.82
C GLN A 37 5.28 -21.05 -10.56
N MET A 38 5.31 -20.24 -11.62
CA MET A 38 5.35 -18.78 -11.45
C MET A 38 4.01 -18.30 -10.90
N VAL A 39 4.07 -17.42 -9.91
CA VAL A 39 2.89 -16.77 -9.32
C VAL A 39 2.23 -15.89 -10.38
N THR A 40 0.92 -16.03 -10.52
CA THR A 40 0.09 -15.15 -11.36
C THR A 40 -0.79 -14.23 -10.52
N GLU A 41 -1.34 -13.19 -11.13
CA GLU A 41 -2.24 -12.26 -10.43
C GLU A 41 -3.51 -12.93 -9.88
N TYR A 42 -3.94 -14.05 -10.49
CA TYR A 42 -5.11 -14.81 -10.05
C TYR A 42 -4.86 -15.56 -8.73
N ASP A 43 -3.62 -15.98 -8.51
CA ASP A 43 -3.21 -16.70 -7.30
C ASP A 43 -3.22 -15.78 -6.07
N PHE A 44 -3.17 -14.46 -6.27
CA PHE A 44 -3.20 -13.46 -5.21
C PHE A 44 -4.43 -13.59 -4.30
N LEU A 45 -5.56 -14.09 -4.82
CA LEU A 45 -6.76 -14.35 -4.03
C LEU A 45 -6.57 -15.46 -2.99
N ASN A 46 -5.69 -16.42 -3.29
CA ASN A 46 -5.39 -17.59 -2.47
C ASN A 46 -4.17 -17.37 -1.55
N LEU A 47 -3.56 -16.18 -1.55
CA LEU A 47 -2.36 -15.83 -0.78
C LEU A 47 -2.71 -14.76 0.28
N PRO A 48 -3.45 -15.13 1.36
CA PRO A 48 -3.89 -14.17 2.37
C PRO A 48 -2.75 -13.50 3.14
N TYR A 49 -1.64 -14.20 3.38
CA TYR A 49 -0.48 -13.67 4.08
C TYR A 49 0.31 -12.71 3.19
N LEU A 50 0.52 -13.03 1.90
CA LEU A 50 1.08 -12.06 0.94
C LEU A 50 0.27 -10.76 0.93
N ARG A 51 -1.06 -10.87 0.91
CA ARG A 51 -1.95 -9.69 0.97
C ARG A 51 -1.82 -8.93 2.29
N ALA A 52 -1.63 -9.63 3.41
CA ALA A 52 -1.39 -8.99 4.70
C ALA A 52 -0.05 -8.25 4.73
N VAL A 53 1.02 -8.84 4.18
CA VAL A 53 2.34 -8.22 4.05
C VAL A 53 2.25 -6.94 3.23
N VAL A 54 1.61 -6.97 2.06
CA VAL A 54 1.42 -5.76 1.22
C VAL A 54 0.68 -4.67 1.99
N LYS A 55 -0.40 -5.02 2.69
CA LYS A 55 -1.16 -4.07 3.52
C LYS A 55 -0.31 -3.47 4.64
N GLU A 56 0.50 -4.30 5.30
CA GLU A 56 1.35 -3.86 6.41
C GLU A 56 2.48 -2.97 5.94
N THR A 57 3.12 -3.28 4.80
CA THR A 57 4.09 -2.39 4.16
C THR A 57 3.46 -1.03 3.86
N VAL A 58 2.27 -0.97 3.29
CA VAL A 58 1.59 0.31 3.03
C VAL A 58 1.21 1.03 4.34
N ARG A 59 0.90 0.30 5.41
CA ARG A 59 0.60 0.86 6.73
C ARG A 59 1.84 1.49 7.38
N LEU A 60 3.00 0.85 7.26
CA LEU A 60 4.27 1.32 7.83
C LEU A 60 4.89 2.42 6.96
N HIS A 61 4.96 2.18 5.66
CA HIS A 61 5.43 3.10 4.65
C HIS A 61 4.24 3.79 4.01
N ALA A 62 3.59 4.68 4.76
CA ALA A 62 2.65 5.63 4.18
C ALA A 62 3.45 6.61 3.30
N PHE A 63 3.75 6.22 2.05
CA PHE A 63 4.55 6.99 1.09
C PHE A 63 3.98 8.39 0.82
N THR A 64 2.71 8.59 1.14
CA THR A 64 2.06 9.90 1.19
C THR A 64 1.33 10.02 2.54
N PRO A 65 2.04 10.34 3.63
CA PRO A 65 1.44 10.37 4.97
C PRO A 65 0.37 11.46 5.10
N LEU A 66 0.43 12.47 4.23
CA LEU A 66 -0.53 13.56 4.09
C LEU A 66 -1.36 13.48 2.79
N LEU A 67 -1.33 12.31 2.12
CA LEU A 67 -1.86 12.08 0.78
C LEU A 67 -1.44 13.18 -0.21
N LEU A 68 -2.11 13.31 -1.35
CA LEU A 68 -1.95 14.46 -2.25
C LEU A 68 -2.90 15.57 -1.83
N PRO A 69 -2.47 16.85 -1.86
CA PRO A 69 -3.36 17.97 -1.60
C PRO A 69 -4.60 17.91 -2.50
N ARG A 70 -5.78 18.08 -1.89
CA ARG A 70 -7.07 18.10 -2.60
C ARG A 70 -7.63 19.51 -2.58
N MET A 71 -8.31 19.92 -3.64
CA MET A 71 -8.90 21.25 -3.73
C MET A 71 -10.43 21.18 -3.72
N SER A 72 -11.08 22.02 -2.93
CA SER A 72 -12.55 22.06 -2.87
C SER A 72 -13.11 22.61 -4.18
N THR A 73 -14.00 21.87 -4.84
CA THR A 73 -14.62 22.32 -6.11
C THR A 73 -15.76 23.31 -5.91
N GLN A 74 -16.32 23.36 -4.70
CA GLN A 74 -17.42 24.22 -4.28
C GLN A 74 -17.33 24.53 -2.79
N ASP A 75 -18.12 25.48 -2.30
CA ASP A 75 -18.22 25.74 -0.87
C ASP A 75 -18.82 24.51 -0.17
N CYS A 76 -18.17 24.01 0.88
CA CYS A 76 -18.64 22.85 1.64
C CYS A 76 -18.44 23.01 3.15
N VAL A 77 -19.18 22.24 3.95
CA VAL A 77 -19.02 22.23 5.41
C VAL A 77 -18.30 20.95 5.82
N LEU A 78 -17.13 21.09 6.44
CA LEU A 78 -16.31 19.96 6.89
C LEU A 78 -16.13 20.04 8.41
N ALA A 79 -16.58 18.99 9.12
CA ALA A 79 -16.57 18.94 10.59
C ALA A 79 -17.19 20.18 11.29
N GLY A 80 -18.18 20.82 10.65
CA GLY A 80 -18.85 22.04 11.15
C GLY A 80 -18.20 23.36 10.72
N TYR A 81 -17.10 23.33 9.98
CA TYR A 81 -16.42 24.52 9.44
C TYR A 81 -16.77 24.73 7.96
N ASN A 82 -17.03 25.99 7.58
CA ASN A 82 -17.22 26.36 6.18
C ASN A 82 -15.86 26.41 5.46
N VAL A 83 -15.68 25.54 4.47
CA VAL A 83 -14.53 25.47 3.56
C VAL A 83 -14.94 26.09 2.22
N PRO A 84 -14.31 27.19 1.80
CA PRO A 84 -14.66 27.84 0.54
C PRO A 84 -14.18 27.02 -0.67
N LYS A 85 -14.78 27.29 -1.83
CA LYS A 85 -14.30 26.84 -3.12
C LYS A 85 -12.83 27.23 -3.31
N ASP A 86 -12.08 26.35 -3.98
CA ASP A 86 -10.65 26.48 -4.27
C ASP A 86 -9.72 26.41 -3.04
N ALA A 87 -10.27 26.11 -1.85
CA ALA A 87 -9.45 25.83 -0.68
C ALA A 87 -8.64 24.52 -0.85
N THR A 88 -7.33 24.61 -0.60
CA THR A 88 -6.44 23.45 -0.54
C THR A 88 -6.58 22.75 0.81
N THR A 89 -6.96 21.49 0.77
CA THR A 89 -7.12 20.59 1.91
C THR A 89 -6.03 19.52 1.88
N ILE A 90 -5.56 19.15 3.07
CA ILE A 90 -4.58 18.09 3.31
C ILE A 90 -5.29 17.04 4.15
N VAL A 91 -5.00 15.76 3.92
CA VAL A 91 -5.69 14.63 4.56
C VAL A 91 -4.73 13.91 5.48
#